data_AF-A0A2S4XY99-F1
#
_entry.id   AF-A0A2S4XY99-F1
#
_cell.length_a   1.000
_cell.length_b   1.000
_cell.length_c   1.000
_cell.angle_alpha   90.00
_cell.angle_beta   90.00
_cell.angle_gamma   90.00
#
_symmetry.space_group_name_H-M   'P 1'
#
loop_
_entity.id
_entity.type
_entity.pdbx_description
1 polymer ?
#
loop_
_entity_poly.entity_id
_entity_poly.type
_entity_poly.pdbx_seq_one_letter_code
_entity_poly.pdbx_strand_id
1 'polypeptide(L)'
;MDTTSGTLDEALERLHARGPEFHGYLSNHGPMAVEALVRHGRAASVHRWLDHYETKLEDRPPADTAVTEANWREALGDPRRVTDWTAFMARQLADRPWREVLAEWWPRLLPGIAGAATHPVIRVGHAVRTLTEDGEEEPRVAELAHALGYWAARHLPLGEVPPPAGQDGPEAALWDVPPVPEQEGGIRQRLAQLARTPGWPGAAAALRPAAGPADARALLAEVVAAATARYAVDAAAEPVMLVHAATAPNAVLRTLPVLPEHLWVPSLHAAWAASAAVTAAYAPRHPERPQPAAPGAADGHREVAVPAAPSADALADAFERAAAHGDEHAIKLTDTALDVAAATGRPEALRAADQAVRLIPPED
;
A
#
# COMPACT_ATOMS: atom_id res chain seq x y z
N MET A 1 -4.44 -18.70 25.81
CA MET A 1 -3.58 -18.05 24.81
C MET A 1 -4.42 -17.93 23.56
N ASP A 2 -4.62 -16.72 23.06
CA ASP A 2 -5.38 -16.52 21.83
C ASP A 2 -4.62 -17.17 20.67
N THR A 3 -5.19 -18.24 20.10
CA THR A 3 -4.56 -19.04 19.04
C THR A 3 -4.32 -18.25 17.76
N THR A 4 -5.07 -17.15 17.58
CA THR A 4 -4.98 -16.22 16.45
C THR A 4 -3.68 -15.43 16.48
N SER A 5 -3.32 -14.92 17.67
CA SER A 5 -2.08 -14.20 17.93
C SER A 5 -0.84 -15.09 17.71
N GLY A 6 -0.86 -16.34 18.17
CA GLY A 6 0.25 -17.28 17.95
C GLY A 6 0.49 -17.61 16.46
N THR A 7 -0.58 -17.74 15.67
CA THR A 7 -0.46 -18.02 14.23
C THR A 7 0.27 -16.91 13.48
N LEU A 8 -0.03 -15.65 13.79
CA LEU A 8 0.63 -14.51 13.16
C LEU A 8 2.12 -14.45 13.54
N ASP A 9 2.43 -14.66 14.81
CA ASP A 9 3.79 -14.59 15.32
C ASP A 9 4.69 -15.68 14.69
N GLU A 10 4.21 -16.93 14.66
CA GLU A 10 4.91 -18.05 13.99
C GLU A 10 5.08 -17.79 12.47
N ALA A 11 4.08 -17.19 11.83
CA ALA A 11 4.15 -16.83 10.42
C ALA A 11 5.21 -15.75 10.14
N LEU A 12 5.27 -14.72 10.99
CA LEU A 12 6.27 -13.65 10.88
C LEU A 12 7.70 -14.20 11.07
N GLU A 13 7.92 -15.04 12.08
CA GLU A 13 9.23 -15.67 12.32
C GLU A 13 9.74 -16.45 11.09
N ARG A 14 8.86 -17.24 10.46
CA ARG A 14 9.17 -17.96 9.22
C ARG A 14 9.57 -17.00 8.10
N LEU A 15 8.80 -15.93 7.91
CA LEU A 15 9.04 -14.93 6.87
C LEU A 15 10.31 -14.09 7.11
N HIS A 16 10.69 -13.85 8.37
CA HIS A 16 11.92 -13.12 8.72
C HIS A 16 13.19 -13.90 8.43
N ALA A 17 13.09 -15.23 8.29
CA ALA A 17 14.20 -16.07 7.82
C ALA A 17 14.49 -15.89 6.31
N ARG A 18 13.60 -15.22 5.55
CA ARG A 18 13.72 -15.02 4.10
C ARG A 18 14.08 -13.59 3.73
N GLY A 19 14.53 -13.41 2.49
CA GLY A 19 14.79 -12.10 1.91
C GLY A 19 13.52 -11.25 1.78
N PRO A 20 13.67 -9.92 1.75
CA PRO A 20 12.56 -9.02 1.46
C PRO A 20 12.20 -9.00 -0.04
N GLU A 21 12.99 -9.70 -0.87
CA GLU A 21 12.79 -9.82 -2.31
C GLU A 21 13.22 -11.19 -2.83
N PHE A 22 12.71 -11.57 -3.99
CA PHE A 22 13.11 -12.75 -4.76
C PHE A 22 13.15 -12.40 -6.26
N HIS A 23 13.82 -13.23 -7.07
CA HIS A 23 14.05 -13.01 -8.50
C HIS A 23 14.62 -11.61 -8.80
N GLY A 24 15.49 -11.12 -7.90
CA GLY A 24 16.24 -9.87 -8.01
C GLY A 24 15.44 -8.58 -7.76
N TYR A 25 14.10 -8.59 -7.83
CA TYR A 25 13.31 -7.36 -7.65
C TYR A 25 11.86 -7.54 -7.19
N LEU A 26 11.32 -8.77 -7.14
CA LEU A 26 9.94 -9.00 -6.68
C LEU A 26 9.91 -8.95 -5.15
N SER A 27 9.03 -8.14 -4.58
CA SER A 27 8.93 -7.97 -3.13
C SER A 27 8.44 -9.25 -2.46
N ASN A 28 8.86 -9.51 -1.23
CA ASN A 28 8.21 -10.48 -0.36
C ASN A 28 6.94 -9.86 0.22
N HIS A 29 5.79 -10.43 -0.14
CA HIS A 29 4.46 -10.00 0.23
C HIS A 29 3.91 -10.67 1.48
N GLY A 30 4.55 -11.77 1.90
CA GLY A 30 4.11 -12.65 2.98
C GLY A 30 3.61 -11.92 4.22
N PRO A 31 4.38 -11.00 4.84
CA PRO A 31 3.98 -10.37 6.09
C PRO A 31 2.65 -9.60 6.00
N MET A 32 2.41 -8.94 4.86
CA MET A 32 1.17 -8.19 4.63
C MET A 32 -0.02 -9.14 4.37
N ALA A 33 0.22 -10.24 3.65
CA ALA A 33 -0.80 -11.22 3.34
C ALA A 33 -1.23 -12.02 4.58
N VAL A 34 -0.28 -12.51 5.38
CA VAL A 34 -0.58 -13.27 6.61
C VAL A 34 -1.29 -12.40 7.65
N GLU A 35 -0.88 -11.14 7.80
CA GLU A 35 -1.58 -10.21 8.70
C GLU A 35 -3.04 -9.99 8.25
N ALA A 36 -3.27 -9.77 6.95
CA ALA A 36 -4.62 -9.61 6.43
C ALA A 36 -5.45 -10.90 6.61
N LEU A 37 -4.88 -12.07 6.32
CA LEU A 37 -5.55 -13.36 6.52
C LEU A 37 -5.96 -13.57 7.98
N VAL A 38 -5.05 -13.34 8.93
CA VAL A 38 -5.34 -13.48 10.37
C VAL A 38 -6.43 -12.52 10.80
N ARG A 39 -6.33 -11.24 10.40
CA ARG A 39 -7.28 -10.18 10.77
C ARG A 39 -8.71 -10.49 10.33
N HIS A 40 -8.87 -11.10 9.16
CA HIS A 40 -10.17 -11.47 8.61
C HIS A 40 -10.56 -12.92 8.93
N GLY A 41 -10.05 -13.47 10.04
CA GLY A 41 -10.48 -14.75 10.60
C GLY A 41 -10.00 -15.99 9.83
N ARG A 42 -8.98 -15.86 8.98
CA ARG A 42 -8.41 -16.95 8.16
C ARG A 42 -7.11 -17.51 8.74
N ALA A 43 -6.84 -17.31 10.04
CA ALA A 43 -5.65 -17.82 10.72
C ALA A 43 -5.38 -19.32 10.45
N ALA A 44 -6.42 -20.16 10.48
CA ALA A 44 -6.28 -21.61 10.23
C ALA A 44 -5.73 -21.96 8.82
N SER A 45 -5.76 -21.04 7.86
CA SER A 45 -5.23 -21.24 6.51
C SER A 45 -3.80 -20.73 6.31
N VAL A 46 -3.27 -19.94 7.25
CA VAL A 46 -2.03 -19.18 7.10
C VAL A 46 -0.82 -20.07 6.85
N HIS A 47 -0.62 -21.12 7.67
CA HIS A 47 0.56 -21.98 7.48
C HIS A 47 0.51 -22.76 6.17
N ARG A 48 -0.67 -23.23 5.75
CA ARG A 48 -0.84 -23.88 4.44
C ARG A 48 -0.53 -22.90 3.30
N TRP A 49 -0.99 -21.66 3.42
CA TRP A 49 -0.68 -20.61 2.45
C TRP A 49 0.83 -20.31 2.41
N LEU A 50 1.48 -20.21 3.58
CA LEU A 50 2.92 -20.00 3.68
C LEU A 50 3.75 -21.14 3.09
N ASP A 51 3.35 -22.39 3.30
CA ASP A 51 4.06 -23.55 2.75
C ASP A 51 4.13 -23.50 1.21
N HIS A 52 3.11 -22.94 0.57
CA HIS A 52 3.12 -22.66 -0.86
C HIS A 52 3.95 -21.41 -1.20
N TYR A 53 3.68 -20.31 -0.50
CA TYR A 53 4.29 -19.01 -0.77
C TYR A 53 5.83 -19.00 -0.61
N GLU A 54 6.34 -19.71 0.40
CA GLU A 54 7.78 -19.79 0.69
C GLU A 54 8.60 -20.43 -0.43
N THR A 55 7.98 -21.20 -1.32
CA THR A 55 8.67 -21.81 -2.48
C THR A 55 9.22 -20.76 -3.45
N LYS A 56 8.70 -19.53 -3.41
CA LYS A 56 9.14 -18.39 -4.22
C LYS A 56 10.27 -17.61 -3.58
N LEU A 57 10.39 -17.71 -2.25
CA LEU A 57 11.24 -16.82 -1.47
C LEU A 57 12.69 -17.27 -1.53
N GLU A 58 13.56 -16.28 -1.68
CA GLU A 58 15.00 -16.48 -1.62
C GLU A 58 15.52 -16.25 -0.19
N ASP A 59 16.70 -16.80 0.08
CA ASP A 59 17.38 -16.56 1.35
C ASP A 59 17.71 -15.07 1.52
N ARG A 60 17.79 -14.66 2.79
CA ARG A 60 18.18 -13.29 3.12
C ARG A 60 19.57 -12.98 2.54
N PRO A 61 19.74 -11.82 1.86
CA PRO A 61 21.07 -11.39 1.41
C PRO A 61 22.06 -11.30 2.57
N PRO A 62 23.36 -11.59 2.37
CA PRO A 62 24.35 -11.42 3.43
C PRO A 62 24.46 -9.95 3.84
N ALA A 63 24.83 -9.72 5.10
CA ALA A 63 25.26 -8.39 5.54
C ALA A 63 26.61 -8.03 4.88
N ASP A 64 26.84 -6.75 4.64
CA ASP A 64 28.09 -6.25 4.04
C ASP A 64 28.77 -5.30 5.03
N THR A 65 28.24 -4.09 5.15
CA THR A 65 28.82 -3.03 5.97
C THR A 65 27.76 -2.51 6.92
N ALA A 66 28.04 -2.54 8.22
CA ALA A 66 27.06 -2.12 9.21
C ALA A 66 26.57 -0.67 8.99
N VAL A 67 25.25 -0.49 9.01
CA VAL A 67 24.63 0.85 9.07
C VAL A 67 24.68 1.35 10.53
N THR A 68 25.00 2.62 10.68
CA THR A 68 25.22 3.32 11.96
C THR A 68 24.66 4.74 11.89
N GLU A 69 24.52 5.41 13.04
CA GLU A 69 24.13 6.83 13.10
C GLU A 69 25.05 7.76 12.27
N ALA A 70 26.32 7.39 12.13
CA ALA A 70 27.30 8.18 11.41
C ALA A 70 27.22 8.05 9.88
N ASN A 71 26.78 6.88 9.36
CA ASN A 71 26.87 6.55 7.93
C ASN A 71 25.52 6.24 7.25
N TRP A 72 24.40 6.29 7.97
CA TRP A 72 23.10 5.87 7.43
C TRP A 72 22.69 6.65 6.16
N ARG A 73 23.06 7.93 6.06
CA ARG A 73 22.75 8.76 4.89
C ARG A 73 23.41 8.23 3.62
N GLU A 74 24.61 7.68 3.73
CA GLU A 74 25.36 7.12 2.61
C GLU A 74 24.78 5.76 2.17
N ALA A 75 24.19 5.01 3.11
CA ALA A 75 23.57 3.72 2.84
C ALA A 75 22.12 3.82 2.33
N LEU A 76 21.49 4.99 2.40
CA LEU A 76 20.08 5.18 2.06
C LEU A 76 19.87 4.98 0.55
N GLY A 77 18.95 4.08 0.19
CA GLY A 77 18.64 3.75 -1.19
C GLY A 77 19.61 2.75 -1.85
N ASP A 78 20.53 2.14 -1.10
CA ASP A 78 21.37 1.03 -1.60
C ASP A 78 20.72 -0.33 -1.27
N PRO A 79 20.17 -1.06 -2.28
CA PRO A 79 19.49 -2.32 -2.04
C PRO A 79 20.40 -3.42 -1.47
N ARG A 80 21.72 -3.33 -1.71
CA ARG A 80 22.70 -4.30 -1.21
C ARG A 80 22.81 -4.26 0.31
N ARG A 81 22.42 -3.14 0.93
CA ARG A 81 22.53 -2.88 2.36
C ARG A 81 21.27 -3.27 3.13
N VAL A 82 20.33 -4.02 2.53
CA VAL A 82 19.03 -4.31 3.16
C VAL A 82 19.16 -5.08 4.47
N THR A 83 20.07 -6.04 4.55
CA THR A 83 20.33 -6.80 5.79
C THR A 83 20.98 -5.92 6.86
N ASP A 84 21.89 -5.01 6.46
CA ASP A 84 22.51 -4.05 7.37
C ASP A 84 21.49 -3.05 7.92
N TRP A 85 20.57 -2.60 7.07
CA TRP A 85 19.46 -1.72 7.42
C TRP A 85 18.49 -2.37 8.39
N THR A 86 18.06 -3.62 8.13
CA THR A 86 17.20 -4.37 9.05
C THR A 86 17.87 -4.54 10.41
N ALA A 87 19.15 -4.91 10.44
CA ALA A 87 19.90 -5.05 11.69
C ALA A 87 20.03 -3.71 12.44
N PHE A 88 20.21 -2.61 11.71
CA PHE A 88 20.23 -1.27 12.30
C PHE A 88 18.87 -0.90 12.92
N MET A 89 17.76 -1.07 12.18
CA MET A 89 16.42 -0.79 12.72
C MET A 89 16.06 -1.67 13.91
N ALA A 90 16.46 -2.94 13.89
CA ALA A 90 16.24 -3.87 15.00
C ALA A 90 16.94 -3.37 16.29
N ARG A 91 18.18 -2.87 16.20
CA ARG A 91 18.86 -2.25 17.35
C ARG A 91 18.12 -1.01 17.86
N GLN A 92 17.65 -0.15 16.95
CA GLN A 92 16.90 1.05 17.33
C GLN A 92 15.61 0.71 18.09
N LEU A 93 14.89 -0.33 17.64
CA LEU A 93 13.64 -0.80 18.25
C LEU A 93 13.83 -1.60 19.54
N ALA A 94 15.00 -2.21 19.75
CA ALA A 94 15.35 -2.85 21.02
C ALA A 94 15.62 -1.80 22.13
N ASP A 95 16.17 -0.65 21.75
CA ASP A 95 16.60 0.38 22.70
C ASP A 95 15.51 1.42 23.02
N ARG A 96 14.50 1.59 22.13
CA ARG A 96 13.54 2.69 22.18
C ARG A 96 12.12 2.24 21.83
N PRO A 97 11.07 2.91 22.35
CA PRO A 97 9.70 2.64 21.96
C PRO A 97 9.50 2.75 20.46
N TRP A 98 8.78 1.79 19.86
CA TRP A 98 8.64 1.71 18.40
C TRP A 98 8.01 2.96 17.78
N ARG A 99 7.10 3.63 18.50
CA ARG A 99 6.45 4.88 18.06
C ARG A 99 7.47 6.03 17.91
N GLU A 100 8.48 6.08 18.77
CA GLU A 100 9.54 7.09 18.69
C GLU A 100 10.46 6.84 17.50
N VAL A 101 10.87 5.58 17.30
CA VAL A 101 11.68 5.18 16.14
C VAL A 101 10.92 5.45 14.84
N LEU A 102 9.64 5.10 14.78
CA LEU A 102 8.78 5.37 13.64
C LEU A 102 8.67 6.87 13.38
N ALA A 103 8.36 7.69 14.39
CA ALA A 103 8.23 9.14 14.23
C ALA A 103 9.54 9.81 13.76
N GLU A 104 10.70 9.28 14.17
CA GLU A 104 12.01 9.74 13.72
C GLU A 104 12.29 9.38 12.26
N TRP A 105 12.04 8.13 11.87
CA TRP A 105 12.39 7.60 10.56
C TRP A 105 11.36 7.92 9.47
N TRP A 106 10.09 8.08 9.85
CA TRP A 106 9.01 8.38 8.93
C TRP A 106 9.34 9.54 7.97
N PRO A 107 9.64 10.77 8.44
CA PRO A 107 9.93 11.88 7.53
C PRO A 107 11.23 11.69 6.73
N ARG A 108 12.16 10.83 7.16
CA ARG A 108 13.40 10.53 6.43
C ARG A 108 13.17 9.60 5.26
N LEU A 109 12.21 8.68 5.40
CA LEU A 109 11.91 7.64 4.42
C LEU A 109 10.78 8.03 3.46
N LEU A 110 9.89 8.92 3.92
CA LEU A 110 8.73 9.39 3.17
C LEU A 110 9.05 9.94 1.77
N PRO A 111 10.17 10.66 1.52
CA PRO A 111 10.55 11.08 0.17
C PRO A 111 10.75 9.90 -0.79
N GLY A 112 11.17 8.74 -0.29
CA GLY A 112 11.41 7.53 -1.06
C GLY A 112 10.24 6.53 -1.09
N ILE A 113 9.01 6.98 -0.83
CA ILE A 113 7.80 6.14 -0.73
C ILE A 113 7.55 5.24 -1.96
N ALA A 114 8.02 5.63 -3.14
CA ALA A 114 7.87 4.84 -4.38
C ALA A 114 8.84 3.64 -4.47
N GLY A 115 9.76 3.52 -3.52
CA GLY A 115 10.71 2.41 -3.40
C GLY A 115 10.04 1.05 -3.47
N ALA A 116 10.62 0.14 -4.27
CA ALA A 116 10.10 -1.21 -4.48
C ALA A 116 8.58 -1.27 -4.72
N ALA A 117 8.07 -0.42 -5.61
CA ALA A 117 6.64 -0.33 -5.90
C ALA A 117 5.78 -0.08 -4.66
N THR A 118 6.24 0.76 -3.72
CA THR A 118 5.56 1.13 -2.47
C THR A 118 5.43 0.02 -1.42
N HIS A 119 5.93 -1.19 -1.69
CA HIS A 119 5.88 -2.31 -0.74
C HIS A 119 6.39 -1.99 0.67
N PRO A 120 7.49 -1.23 0.85
CA PRO A 120 7.98 -0.97 2.20
C PRO A 120 7.01 -0.16 3.06
N VAL A 121 6.37 0.90 2.53
CA VAL A 121 5.37 1.66 3.29
C VAL A 121 4.11 0.84 3.55
N ILE A 122 3.73 -0.03 2.60
CA ILE A 122 2.61 -0.97 2.80
C ILE A 122 2.94 -1.89 3.98
N ARG A 123 4.12 -2.51 3.97
CA ARG A 123 4.61 -3.38 5.04
C ARG A 123 4.64 -2.67 6.39
N VAL A 124 5.09 -1.41 6.45
CA VAL A 124 5.03 -0.59 7.67
C VAL A 124 3.59 -0.40 8.15
N GLY A 125 2.65 -0.06 7.26
CA GLY A 125 1.25 0.13 7.64
C GLY A 125 0.58 -1.13 8.21
N HIS A 126 0.91 -2.30 7.69
CA HIS A 126 0.47 -3.58 8.26
C HIS A 126 1.11 -3.83 9.64
N ALA A 127 2.44 -3.65 9.77
CA ALA A 127 3.14 -3.79 11.04
C ALA A 127 2.60 -2.84 12.13
N VAL A 128 2.34 -1.58 11.78
CA VAL A 128 1.78 -0.57 12.69
C VAL A 128 0.37 -0.94 13.15
N ARG A 129 -0.47 -1.46 12.25
CA ARG A 129 -1.81 -1.95 12.60
C ARG A 129 -1.72 -3.08 13.62
N THR A 130 -0.90 -4.08 13.34
CA THR A 130 -0.64 -5.21 14.26
C THR A 130 -0.12 -4.75 15.62
N LEU A 131 0.89 -3.88 15.66
CA LEU A 131 1.43 -3.36 16.94
C LEU A 131 0.42 -2.54 17.74
N THR A 132 -0.50 -1.85 17.06
CA THR A 132 -1.51 -1.00 17.71
C THR A 132 -2.68 -1.81 18.24
N GLU A 133 -3.12 -2.83 17.52
CA GLU A 133 -4.34 -3.58 17.82
C GLU A 133 -4.08 -4.91 18.55
N ASP A 134 -2.99 -5.60 18.22
CA ASP A 134 -2.72 -6.96 18.72
C ASP A 134 -1.63 -7.00 19.80
N GLY A 135 -0.80 -5.95 19.89
CA GLY A 135 0.24 -5.78 20.92
C GLY A 135 1.67 -5.95 20.42
N GLU A 136 2.62 -5.67 21.31
CA GLU A 136 4.05 -5.44 21.02
C GLU A 136 4.91 -6.69 21.29
N GLU A 137 4.54 -7.83 20.71
CA GLU A 137 5.33 -9.08 20.79
C GLU A 137 6.58 -9.03 19.88
N GLU A 138 7.61 -9.81 20.22
CA GLU A 138 8.91 -9.76 19.56
C GLU A 138 8.84 -9.92 18.03
N PRO A 139 8.12 -10.90 17.45
CA PRO A 139 8.00 -11.01 15.98
C PRO A 139 7.35 -9.80 15.33
N ARG A 140 6.41 -9.13 16.01
CA ARG A 140 5.70 -7.96 15.45
C ARG A 140 6.58 -6.71 15.46
N VAL A 141 7.39 -6.55 16.51
CA VAL A 141 8.41 -5.48 16.56
C VAL A 141 9.51 -5.75 15.54
N ALA A 142 9.94 -7.00 15.38
CA ALA A 142 10.89 -7.40 14.34
C ALA A 142 10.34 -7.11 12.93
N GLU A 143 9.05 -7.36 12.69
CA GLU A 143 8.43 -7.04 11.41
C GLU A 143 8.52 -5.54 11.07
N LEU A 144 8.35 -4.65 12.06
CA LEU A 144 8.58 -3.22 11.85
C LEU A 144 10.05 -2.91 11.51
N ALA A 145 11.03 -3.59 12.13
CA ALA A 145 12.44 -3.46 11.78
C ALA A 145 12.69 -3.85 10.32
N HIS A 146 12.14 -4.98 9.89
CA HIS A 146 12.25 -5.46 8.51
C HIS A 146 11.59 -4.49 7.53
N ALA A 147 10.41 -3.94 7.85
CA ALA A 147 9.70 -3.00 7.01
C ALA A 147 10.46 -1.67 6.84
N LEU A 148 10.94 -1.08 7.94
CA LEU A 148 11.73 0.16 7.92
C LEU A 148 13.09 -0.04 7.24
N GLY A 149 13.76 -1.17 7.51
CA GLY A 149 15.04 -1.50 6.88
C GLY A 149 14.90 -1.70 5.37
N TYR A 150 13.83 -2.36 4.94
CA TYR A 150 13.50 -2.50 3.52
C TYR A 150 13.21 -1.16 2.86
N TRP A 151 12.47 -0.27 3.54
CA TRP A 151 12.19 1.07 3.04
C TRP A 151 13.47 1.89 2.87
N ALA A 152 14.37 1.85 3.86
CA ALA A 152 15.65 2.54 3.79
C ALA A 152 16.52 2.02 2.63
N ALA A 153 16.60 0.70 2.42
CA ALA A 153 17.38 0.09 1.35
C ALA A 153 16.80 0.35 -0.05
N ARG A 154 15.48 0.45 -0.18
CA ARG A 154 14.80 0.70 -1.48
C ARG A 154 14.34 2.13 -1.66
N HIS A 155 14.76 3.04 -0.78
CA HIS A 155 14.39 4.44 -0.80
C HIS A 155 14.60 5.05 -2.20
N LEU A 156 13.49 5.36 -2.88
CA LEU A 156 13.49 5.86 -4.26
C LEU A 156 12.63 7.12 -4.36
N PRO A 157 13.26 8.32 -4.38
CA PRO A 157 12.54 9.56 -4.61
C PRO A 157 11.92 9.63 -6.00
N LEU A 158 10.73 10.21 -6.09
CA LEU A 158 10.04 10.51 -7.36
C LEU A 158 10.61 11.75 -8.09
N GLY A 159 11.68 12.35 -7.57
CA GLY A 159 12.19 13.65 -7.99
C GLY A 159 11.41 14.80 -7.35
N GLU A 160 11.43 15.97 -7.98
CA GLU A 160 10.64 17.13 -7.54
C GLU A 160 9.17 16.93 -7.94
N VAL A 161 8.34 16.56 -6.95
CA VAL A 161 6.89 16.49 -7.11
C VAL A 161 6.28 17.71 -6.39
N PRO A 162 5.59 18.61 -7.11
CA PRO A 162 4.91 19.74 -6.47
C PRO A 162 3.91 19.26 -5.42
N PRO A 163 3.79 19.93 -4.26
CA PRO A 163 2.76 19.60 -3.29
C PRO A 163 1.36 19.90 -3.86
N PRO A 164 0.30 19.25 -3.32
CA PRO A 164 -1.08 19.62 -3.57
C PRO A 164 -1.31 21.14 -3.39
N ALA A 165 -1.83 21.78 -4.43
CA ALA A 165 -2.05 23.23 -4.48
C ALA A 165 -3.25 23.63 -5.37
N GLY A 166 -3.94 22.65 -5.96
CA GLY A 166 -5.08 22.86 -6.84
C GLY A 166 -6.39 22.98 -6.09
N GLN A 167 -7.49 22.68 -6.78
CA GLN A 167 -8.85 22.79 -6.26
C GLN A 167 -9.63 21.47 -6.36
N ASP A 168 -9.01 20.43 -6.93
CA ASP A 168 -9.70 19.19 -7.25
C ASP A 168 -9.84 18.30 -6.03
N GLY A 169 -10.97 17.60 -5.95
CA GLY A 169 -11.12 16.46 -5.05
C GLY A 169 -10.36 15.23 -5.58
N PRO A 170 -10.09 14.23 -4.72
CA PRO A 170 -9.22 13.10 -5.09
C PRO A 170 -9.65 12.32 -6.32
N GLU A 171 -10.96 12.14 -6.54
CA GLU A 171 -11.47 11.39 -7.69
C GLU A 171 -11.18 12.10 -9.02
N ALA A 172 -11.41 13.43 -9.07
CA ALA A 172 -11.11 14.23 -10.25
C ALA A 172 -9.60 14.32 -10.47
N ALA A 173 -8.85 14.64 -9.41
CA ALA A 173 -7.40 14.78 -9.47
C ALA A 173 -6.73 13.48 -9.94
N LEU A 174 -7.15 12.30 -9.44
CA LEU A 174 -6.61 11.03 -9.91
C LEU A 174 -6.93 10.84 -11.38
N TRP A 175 -8.21 10.99 -11.77
CA TRP A 175 -8.66 10.71 -13.12
C TRP A 175 -7.86 11.46 -14.18
N ASP A 176 -7.52 12.72 -13.90
CA ASP A 176 -6.80 13.60 -14.81
C ASP A 176 -5.27 13.41 -14.80
N VAL A 177 -4.75 12.46 -14.02
CA VAL A 177 -3.33 12.08 -14.07
C VAL A 177 -2.99 11.51 -15.46
N PRO A 178 -2.08 12.16 -16.21
CA PRO A 178 -1.69 11.68 -17.53
C PRO A 178 -0.81 10.44 -17.41
N PRO A 179 -1.02 9.41 -18.25
CA PRO A 179 -0.14 8.26 -18.27
C PRO A 179 1.23 8.64 -18.86
N VAL A 180 2.28 7.99 -18.37
CA VAL A 180 3.63 8.15 -18.93
C VAL A 180 3.65 7.72 -20.41
N PRO A 181 4.52 8.33 -21.24
CA PRO A 181 4.56 8.04 -22.68
C PRO A 181 4.77 6.55 -22.99
N GLU A 182 5.82 5.95 -22.41
CA GLU A 182 6.19 4.55 -22.61
C GLU A 182 5.59 3.67 -21.52
N GLN A 183 4.69 2.78 -21.94
CA GLN A 183 3.94 1.85 -21.09
C GLN A 183 4.55 0.44 -21.09
N GLU A 184 5.74 0.26 -21.66
CA GLU A 184 6.50 -0.98 -21.60
C GLU A 184 7.53 -0.95 -20.45
N GLY A 185 7.93 -2.12 -19.99
CA GLY A 185 8.87 -2.27 -18.88
C GLY A 185 8.24 -2.14 -17.49
N GLY A 186 9.07 -2.31 -16.47
CA GLY A 186 8.68 -2.30 -15.06
C GLY A 186 8.62 -0.90 -14.45
N ILE A 187 8.15 -0.86 -13.20
CA ILE A 187 7.80 0.39 -12.52
C ILE A 187 8.95 1.41 -12.49
N ARG A 188 10.19 0.97 -12.29
CA ARG A 188 11.35 1.87 -12.24
C ARG A 188 11.53 2.65 -13.54
N GLN A 189 11.40 1.98 -14.70
CA GLN A 189 11.50 2.63 -16.01
C GLN A 189 10.34 3.59 -16.24
N ARG A 190 9.13 3.26 -15.79
CA ARG A 190 7.95 4.12 -15.90
C ARG A 190 8.04 5.36 -15.01
N LEU A 191 8.42 5.18 -13.74
CA LEU A 191 8.61 6.30 -12.80
C LEU A 191 9.70 7.28 -13.25
N ALA A 192 10.77 6.80 -13.89
CA ALA A 192 11.83 7.65 -14.43
C ALA A 192 11.37 8.61 -15.55
N GLN A 193 10.16 8.42 -16.09
CA GLN A 193 9.58 9.29 -17.12
C GLN A 193 8.85 10.50 -16.51
N LEU A 194 8.38 10.42 -15.26
CA LEU A 194 7.44 11.38 -14.65
C LEU A 194 7.86 12.84 -14.83
N ALA A 195 9.11 13.18 -14.51
CA ALA A 195 9.63 14.55 -14.63
C ALA A 195 9.58 15.12 -16.06
N ARG A 196 9.50 14.27 -17.09
CA ARG A 196 9.43 14.65 -18.50
C ARG A 196 8.05 14.39 -19.12
N THR A 197 7.11 13.82 -18.37
CA THR A 197 5.75 13.54 -18.85
C THR A 197 4.97 14.86 -18.95
N PRO A 198 4.46 15.23 -20.14
CA PRO A 198 3.64 16.44 -20.29
C PRO A 198 2.43 16.42 -19.36
N GLY A 199 2.18 17.54 -18.66
CA GLY A 199 1.06 17.67 -17.72
C GLY A 199 1.31 17.08 -16.33
N TRP A 200 2.38 16.30 -16.11
CA TRP A 200 2.66 15.68 -14.81
C TRP A 200 2.73 16.67 -13.64
N PRO A 201 3.49 17.80 -13.69
CA PRO A 201 3.54 18.73 -12.57
C PRO A 201 2.18 19.33 -12.20
N GLY A 202 1.34 19.59 -13.20
CA GLY A 202 -0.02 20.10 -13.00
C GLY A 202 -0.92 19.06 -12.33
N ALA A 203 -0.91 17.82 -12.83
CA ALA A 203 -1.69 16.72 -12.24
C ALA A 203 -1.24 16.39 -10.80
N ALA A 204 0.07 16.36 -10.54
CA ALA A 204 0.60 16.15 -9.20
C ALA A 204 0.20 17.27 -8.23
N ALA A 205 0.05 18.51 -8.69
CA ALA A 205 -0.41 19.63 -7.87
C ALA A 205 -1.95 19.74 -7.79
N ALA A 206 -2.71 19.03 -8.63
CA ALA A 206 -4.15 19.27 -8.86
C ALA A 206 -5.02 19.06 -7.62
N LEU A 207 -4.66 18.10 -6.78
CA LEU A 207 -5.34 17.84 -5.52
C LEU A 207 -5.36 19.11 -4.65
N ARG A 208 -6.51 19.40 -4.03
CA ARG A 208 -6.61 20.48 -3.05
C ARG A 208 -5.62 20.30 -1.88
N PRO A 209 -5.02 21.36 -1.35
CA PRO A 209 -4.24 21.26 -0.11
C PRO A 209 -5.14 20.93 1.08
N ALA A 210 -4.57 20.29 2.10
CA ALA A 210 -5.25 20.10 3.38
C ALA A 210 -5.14 21.36 4.24
N ALA A 211 -6.24 21.74 4.91
CA ALA A 211 -6.28 22.90 5.81
C ALA A 211 -5.52 22.69 7.14
N GLY A 212 -5.21 21.44 7.48
CA GLY A 212 -4.51 21.06 8.71
C GLY A 212 -4.48 19.53 8.88
N PRO A 213 -3.96 19.01 10.01
CA PRO A 213 -3.79 17.57 10.23
C PRO A 213 -5.10 16.78 10.08
N ALA A 214 -6.18 17.19 10.76
CA ALA A 214 -7.46 16.48 10.69
C ALA A 214 -8.03 16.40 9.27
N ASP A 215 -7.96 17.50 8.50
CA ASP A 215 -8.35 17.51 7.09
C ASP A 215 -7.40 16.67 6.23
N ALA A 216 -6.10 16.60 6.56
CA ALA A 216 -5.16 15.74 5.85
C ALA A 216 -5.50 14.25 5.99
N ARG A 217 -5.91 13.82 7.19
CA ARG A 217 -6.39 12.46 7.42
C ARG A 217 -7.68 12.16 6.67
N ALA A 218 -8.64 13.08 6.70
CA ALA A 218 -9.90 12.94 5.96
C ALA A 218 -9.67 12.88 4.45
N LEU A 219 -8.87 13.80 3.91
CA LEU A 219 -8.53 13.85 2.50
C LEU A 219 -7.73 12.61 2.06
N LEU A 220 -6.86 12.08 2.91
CA LEU A 220 -6.16 10.82 2.61
C LEU A 220 -7.14 9.64 2.54
N ALA A 221 -8.14 9.57 3.41
CA ALA A 221 -9.20 8.56 3.31
C ALA A 221 -9.99 8.69 1.99
N GLU A 222 -10.26 9.91 1.55
CA GLU A 222 -10.88 10.15 0.23
C GLU A 222 -9.96 9.73 -0.94
N VAL A 223 -8.63 9.93 -0.83
CA VAL A 223 -7.65 9.43 -1.81
C VAL A 223 -7.68 7.91 -1.90
N VAL A 224 -7.72 7.20 -0.77
CA VAL A 224 -7.82 5.73 -0.73
C VAL A 224 -9.12 5.25 -1.38
N ALA A 225 -10.24 5.91 -1.06
CA ALA A 225 -11.53 5.57 -1.65
C ALA A 225 -11.55 5.80 -3.18
N ALA A 226 -11.01 6.94 -3.63
CA ALA A 226 -10.91 7.27 -5.05
C ALA A 226 -10.00 6.30 -5.82
N ALA A 227 -8.85 5.94 -5.26
CA ALA A 227 -7.93 4.97 -5.87
C ALA A 227 -8.55 3.57 -5.95
N THR A 228 -9.24 3.14 -4.90
CA THR A 228 -9.98 1.85 -4.88
C THR A 228 -11.08 1.84 -5.94
N ALA A 229 -11.87 2.92 -6.04
CA ALA A 229 -12.92 3.04 -7.05
C ALA A 229 -12.34 3.05 -8.48
N ARG A 230 -11.21 3.71 -8.70
CA ARG A 230 -10.52 3.70 -9.99
C ARG A 230 -9.99 2.31 -10.34
N TYR A 231 -9.42 1.58 -9.39
CA TYR A 231 -8.99 0.20 -9.62
C TYR A 231 -10.15 -0.65 -10.15
N ALA A 232 -11.36 -0.50 -9.60
CA ALA A 232 -12.54 -1.24 -10.07
C ALA A 232 -12.88 -1.05 -11.56
N VAL A 233 -12.38 0.04 -12.17
CA VAL A 233 -12.53 0.38 -13.59
C VAL A 233 -11.30 -0.05 -14.39
N ASP A 234 -10.10 0.28 -13.90
CA ASP A 234 -8.85 0.19 -14.66
C ASP A 234 -8.08 -1.12 -14.49
N ALA A 235 -8.51 -2.00 -13.57
CA ALA A 235 -7.78 -3.23 -13.22
C ALA A 235 -7.38 -4.09 -14.42
N ALA A 236 -8.19 -4.12 -15.49
CA ALA A 236 -7.88 -4.92 -16.67
C ALA A 236 -6.61 -4.47 -17.43
N ALA A 237 -6.16 -3.22 -17.24
CA ALA A 237 -4.95 -2.71 -17.87
C ALA A 237 -3.68 -3.27 -17.23
N GLU A 238 -3.64 -3.34 -15.89
CA GLU A 238 -2.54 -3.91 -15.13
C GLU A 238 -3.02 -4.30 -13.73
N PRO A 239 -3.58 -5.51 -13.56
CA PRO A 239 -4.30 -5.89 -12.34
C PRO A 239 -3.39 -5.99 -11.12
N VAL A 240 -2.11 -6.34 -11.32
CA VAL A 240 -1.15 -6.48 -10.21
C VAL A 240 -0.64 -5.13 -9.76
N MET A 241 -0.11 -4.30 -10.66
CA MET A 241 0.57 -3.06 -10.24
C MET A 241 -0.40 -1.96 -9.80
N LEU A 242 -1.62 -1.91 -10.34
CA LEU A 242 -2.60 -0.89 -9.97
C LEU A 242 -3.08 -1.02 -8.52
N VAL A 243 -2.95 -2.18 -7.87
CA VAL A 243 -3.32 -2.33 -6.44
C VAL A 243 -2.52 -1.36 -5.55
N HIS A 244 -1.31 -0.99 -5.96
CA HIS A 244 -0.44 -0.11 -5.18
C HIS A 244 -0.94 1.33 -5.12
N ALA A 245 -1.75 1.76 -6.10
CA ALA A 245 -2.35 3.09 -6.08
C ALA A 245 -3.32 3.27 -4.89
N ALA A 246 -3.93 2.18 -4.39
CA ALA A 246 -4.85 2.17 -3.26
C ALA A 246 -4.21 1.65 -1.96
N THR A 247 -3.38 0.61 -2.02
CA THR A 247 -2.80 -0.03 -0.83
C THR A 247 -1.75 0.85 -0.14
N ALA A 248 -0.92 1.59 -0.89
CA ALA A 248 0.07 2.50 -0.34
C ALA A 248 -0.54 3.68 0.46
N PRO A 249 -1.49 4.47 -0.07
CA PRO A 249 -2.12 5.53 0.72
C PRO A 249 -2.93 4.96 1.89
N ASN A 250 -3.49 3.75 1.80
CA ASN A 250 -4.21 3.13 2.93
C ASN A 250 -3.24 2.75 4.06
N ALA A 251 -2.06 2.24 3.73
CA ALA A 251 -1.01 1.98 4.71
C ALA A 251 -0.54 3.25 5.44
N VAL A 252 -0.42 4.37 4.71
CA VAL A 252 -0.14 5.69 5.31
C VAL A 252 -1.30 6.12 6.22
N LEU A 253 -2.55 5.97 5.78
CA LEU A 253 -3.74 6.32 6.55
C LEU A 253 -3.82 5.56 7.87
N ARG A 254 -3.55 4.25 7.85
CA ARG A 254 -3.47 3.38 9.04
C ARG A 254 -2.37 3.82 10.01
N THR A 255 -1.32 4.46 9.50
CA THR A 255 -0.17 4.88 10.30
C THR A 255 -0.35 6.26 10.96
N LEU A 256 -1.15 7.16 10.38
CA LEU A 256 -1.32 8.53 10.90
C LEU A 256 -1.64 8.62 12.41
N PRO A 257 -2.55 7.80 12.99
CA PRO A 257 -2.94 7.93 14.39
C PRO A 257 -1.81 7.75 15.41
N VAL A 258 -0.70 7.10 15.03
CA VAL A 258 0.45 6.87 15.92
C VAL A 258 1.61 7.84 15.65
N LEU A 259 1.47 8.71 14.64
CA LEU A 259 2.46 9.73 14.29
C LEU A 259 2.11 11.10 14.92
N PRO A 260 3.11 11.92 15.24
CA PRO A 260 2.90 13.33 15.55
C PRO A 260 2.10 14.06 14.45
N GLU A 261 1.12 14.89 14.83
CA GLU A 261 0.19 15.55 13.89
C GLU A 261 0.87 16.40 12.81
N HIS A 262 2.04 17.00 13.12
CA HIS A 262 2.80 17.79 12.16
C HIS A 262 3.31 16.96 10.95
N LEU A 263 3.32 15.62 11.06
CA LEU A 263 3.70 14.71 9.97
C LEU A 263 2.52 14.34 9.07
N TRP A 264 1.26 14.66 9.43
CA TRP A 264 0.09 14.17 8.69
C TRP A 264 -0.06 14.82 7.32
N VAL A 265 0.16 16.13 7.21
CA VAL A 265 0.14 16.84 5.91
C VAL A 265 1.26 16.35 4.97
N PRO A 266 2.54 16.27 5.41
CA PRO A 266 3.59 15.64 4.59
C PRO A 266 3.25 14.20 4.16
N SER A 267 2.63 13.42 5.04
CA SER A 267 2.23 12.03 4.75
C SER A 267 1.16 11.96 3.67
N LEU A 268 0.15 12.83 3.73
CA LEU A 268 -0.82 12.99 2.65
C LEU A 268 -0.14 13.32 1.33
N HIS A 269 0.80 14.27 1.31
CA HIS A 269 1.48 14.68 0.08
C HIS A 269 2.25 13.52 -0.57
N ALA A 270 2.98 12.76 0.23
CA ALA A 270 3.73 11.61 -0.28
C ALA A 270 2.82 10.45 -0.73
N ALA A 271 1.76 10.17 0.03
CA ALA A 271 0.76 9.17 -0.35
C ALA A 271 0.05 9.54 -1.66
N TRP A 272 -0.35 10.81 -1.82
CA TRP A 272 -0.90 11.35 -3.06
C TRP A 272 0.08 11.20 -4.22
N ALA A 273 1.33 11.62 -4.04
CA ALA A 273 2.36 11.50 -5.08
C ALA A 273 2.58 10.04 -5.51
N ALA A 274 2.58 9.10 -4.56
CA ALA A 274 2.70 7.67 -4.84
C ALA A 274 1.50 7.15 -5.65
N SER A 275 0.26 7.47 -5.25
CA SER A 275 -0.94 7.08 -5.96
C SER A 275 -1.00 7.65 -7.38
N ALA A 276 -0.68 8.94 -7.54
CA ALA A 276 -0.61 9.59 -8.84
C ALA A 276 0.51 8.98 -9.70
N ALA A 277 1.67 8.67 -9.13
CA ALA A 277 2.79 8.07 -9.86
C ALA A 277 2.47 6.65 -10.37
N VAL A 278 1.87 5.79 -9.54
CA VAL A 278 1.43 4.45 -9.96
C VAL A 278 0.34 4.56 -11.02
N THR A 279 -0.59 5.50 -10.85
CA THR A 279 -1.63 5.79 -11.84
C THR A 279 -1.03 6.19 -13.18
N ALA A 280 -0.11 7.16 -13.20
CA ALA A 280 0.58 7.57 -14.42
C ALA A 280 1.35 6.40 -15.07
N ALA A 281 1.93 5.53 -14.24
CA ALA A 281 2.71 4.40 -14.73
C ALA A 281 1.86 3.29 -15.36
N TYR A 282 0.61 3.08 -14.93
CA TYR A 282 -0.13 1.85 -15.27
C TYR A 282 -1.58 2.03 -15.70
N ALA A 283 -2.21 3.16 -15.38
CA ALA A 283 -3.60 3.38 -15.78
C ALA A 283 -3.69 3.58 -17.31
N PRO A 284 -4.73 3.04 -17.96
CA PRO A 284 -4.91 3.20 -19.38
C PRO A 284 -5.20 4.67 -19.74
N ARG A 285 -4.94 5.02 -20.99
CA ARG A 285 -5.36 6.32 -21.55
C ARG A 285 -6.88 6.33 -21.71
N HIS A 286 -7.55 7.16 -20.93
CA HIS A 286 -8.97 7.43 -21.13
C HIS A 286 -9.14 8.71 -21.95
N PRO A 287 -9.82 8.66 -23.11
CA PRO A 287 -10.13 9.87 -23.88
C PRO A 287 -11.14 10.78 -23.16
N GLU A 288 -12.00 10.20 -22.32
CA GLU A 288 -13.00 10.90 -21.52
C GLU A 288 -13.16 10.24 -20.15
N ARG A 289 -13.53 11.01 -19.13
CA ARG A 289 -13.93 10.47 -17.83
C ARG A 289 -15.29 9.76 -17.95
N PRO A 290 -15.47 8.55 -17.39
CA PRO A 290 -16.77 7.95 -17.22
C PRO A 290 -17.66 8.98 -16.51
N GLN A 291 -18.66 9.48 -17.23
CA GLN A 291 -19.64 10.37 -16.65
C GLN A 291 -20.32 9.58 -15.52
N PRO A 292 -20.41 10.10 -14.28
CA PRO A 292 -21.27 9.48 -13.29
C PRO A 292 -22.65 9.35 -13.92
N ALA A 293 -23.24 8.14 -13.85
CA ALA A 293 -24.54 7.88 -14.46
C ALA A 293 -25.51 8.99 -14.02
N ALA A 294 -26.07 9.73 -14.98
CA ALA A 294 -26.98 10.81 -14.67
C ALA A 294 -28.15 10.22 -13.85
N PRO A 295 -28.48 10.77 -12.67
CA PRO A 295 -29.64 10.31 -11.92
C PRO A 295 -30.88 10.60 -12.78
N GLY A 296 -31.41 9.57 -13.45
CA GLY A 296 -32.64 9.67 -14.25
C GLY A 296 -32.59 9.14 -15.68
N ALA A 297 -31.46 8.67 -16.22
CA ALA A 297 -31.44 8.00 -17.53
C ALA A 297 -31.77 6.50 -17.40
N ALA A 298 -32.91 6.19 -16.79
CA ALA A 298 -33.53 4.87 -16.89
C ALA A 298 -34.85 5.06 -17.65
N ASP A 299 -34.90 4.50 -18.86
CA ASP A 299 -36.15 4.31 -19.58
C ASP A 299 -37.16 3.59 -18.67
N GLY A 300 -38.26 4.26 -18.35
CA GLY A 300 -39.47 3.66 -17.77
C GLY A 300 -39.31 2.97 -16.41
N HIS A 301 -39.69 3.66 -15.34
CA HIS A 301 -40.17 3.07 -14.09
C HIS A 301 -39.33 1.94 -13.48
N ARG A 302 -38.11 2.24 -13.04
CA ARG A 302 -37.55 1.65 -11.81
C ARG A 302 -36.89 2.77 -11.04
N GLU A 303 -37.33 2.99 -9.79
CA GLU A 303 -36.50 3.64 -8.80
C GLU A 303 -35.11 3.01 -8.89
N VAL A 304 -34.11 3.80 -9.30
CA VAL A 304 -32.72 3.38 -9.22
C VAL A 304 -32.43 3.32 -7.73
N ALA A 305 -32.65 2.14 -7.15
CA ALA A 305 -32.32 1.89 -5.75
C ALA A 305 -30.85 2.32 -5.57
N VAL A 306 -30.63 3.29 -4.68
CA VAL A 306 -29.29 3.58 -4.20
C VAL A 306 -28.75 2.24 -3.70
N PRO A 307 -27.61 1.74 -4.23
CA PRO A 307 -27.08 0.47 -3.79
C PRO A 307 -26.95 0.51 -2.27
N ALA A 308 -27.57 -0.45 -1.58
CA ALA A 308 -27.45 -0.55 -0.14
C ALA A 308 -25.96 -0.72 0.22
N ALA A 309 -25.55 -0.14 1.34
CA ALA A 309 -24.23 -0.37 1.87
C ALA A 309 -23.98 -1.90 2.00
N PRO A 310 -22.77 -2.39 1.67
CA PRO A 310 -22.47 -3.81 1.80
C PRO A 310 -22.77 -4.33 3.20
N SER A 311 -23.42 -5.49 3.29
CA SER A 311 -23.62 -6.19 4.58
C SER A 311 -22.29 -6.74 5.09
N ALA A 312 -22.22 -7.01 6.40
CA ALA A 312 -21.07 -7.69 6.99
C ALA A 312 -20.78 -9.04 6.31
N ASP A 313 -21.82 -9.80 5.97
CA ASP A 313 -21.70 -11.06 5.23
C ASP A 313 -21.08 -10.85 3.85
N ALA A 314 -21.48 -9.81 3.12
CA ALA A 314 -20.90 -9.50 1.80
C ALA A 314 -19.41 -9.13 1.90
N LEU A 315 -19.00 -8.44 2.97
CA LEU A 315 -17.59 -8.14 3.24
C LEU A 315 -16.80 -9.42 3.56
N ALA A 316 -17.36 -10.28 4.41
CA ALA A 316 -16.75 -11.57 4.78
C ALA A 316 -16.62 -12.49 3.56
N ASP A 317 -17.66 -12.61 2.73
CA ASP A 317 -17.66 -13.40 1.50
C ASP A 317 -16.60 -12.89 0.50
N ALA A 318 -16.43 -11.57 0.39
CA ALA A 318 -15.41 -10.99 -0.47
C ALA A 318 -14.00 -11.34 -0.01
N PHE A 319 -13.73 -11.26 1.30
CA PHE A 319 -12.44 -11.68 1.84
C PHE A 319 -12.22 -13.19 1.71
N GLU A 320 -13.25 -14.00 1.94
CA GLU A 320 -13.16 -15.44 1.76
C GLU A 320 -12.76 -15.82 0.33
N ARG A 321 -13.33 -15.14 -0.69
CA ARG A 321 -12.91 -15.34 -2.09
C ARG A 321 -11.45 -14.98 -2.32
N ALA A 322 -10.98 -13.85 -1.78
CA ALA A 322 -9.57 -13.46 -1.90
C ALA A 322 -8.63 -14.44 -1.18
N ALA A 323 -9.00 -14.90 0.02
CA ALA A 323 -8.25 -15.89 0.77
C ALA A 323 -8.21 -17.26 0.07
N ALA A 324 -9.32 -17.66 -0.59
CA ALA A 324 -9.37 -18.87 -1.39
C ALA A 324 -8.56 -18.76 -2.70
N HIS A 325 -8.49 -17.57 -3.28
CA HIS A 325 -7.68 -17.27 -4.46
C HIS A 325 -6.18 -17.35 -4.16
N GLY A 326 -5.75 -16.95 -2.96
CA GLY A 326 -4.38 -17.13 -2.48
C GLY A 326 -3.38 -16.07 -2.92
N ASP A 327 -3.59 -15.37 -4.05
CA ASP A 327 -2.67 -14.29 -4.46
C ASP A 327 -2.63 -13.14 -3.44
N GLU A 328 -1.42 -12.73 -3.05
CA GLU A 328 -1.16 -11.67 -2.09
C GLU A 328 -1.68 -10.28 -2.49
N HIS A 329 -1.77 -9.97 -3.79
CA HIS A 329 -2.21 -8.67 -4.29
C HIS A 329 -3.73 -8.62 -4.17
N ALA A 330 -4.41 -9.70 -4.55
CA ALA A 330 -5.85 -9.85 -4.35
C ALA A 330 -6.21 -9.76 -2.85
N ILE A 331 -5.45 -10.42 -1.97
CA ILE A 331 -5.66 -10.36 -0.50
C ILE A 331 -5.50 -8.91 0.01
N LYS A 332 -4.37 -8.25 -0.29
CA LYS A 332 -4.09 -6.88 0.20
C LYS A 332 -5.06 -5.84 -0.35
N LEU A 333 -5.41 -5.95 -1.62
CA LEU A 333 -6.37 -5.05 -2.23
C LEU A 333 -7.77 -5.27 -1.64
N THR A 334 -8.16 -6.52 -1.41
CA THR A 334 -9.45 -6.82 -0.76
C THR A 334 -9.47 -6.26 0.66
N ASP A 335 -8.43 -6.45 1.46
CA ASP A 335 -8.30 -5.83 2.80
C ASP A 335 -8.47 -4.30 2.74
N THR A 336 -7.84 -3.63 1.76
CA THR A 336 -8.03 -2.18 1.55
C THR A 336 -9.44 -1.81 1.10
N ALA A 337 -10.04 -2.59 0.21
CA ALA A 337 -11.40 -2.38 -0.26
C ALA A 337 -12.42 -2.53 0.88
N LEU A 338 -12.22 -3.46 1.81
CA LEU A 338 -13.11 -3.63 2.96
C LEU A 338 -13.04 -2.43 3.92
N ASP A 339 -11.86 -1.86 4.15
CA ASP A 339 -11.73 -0.59 4.91
C ASP A 339 -12.55 0.53 4.25
N VAL A 340 -12.45 0.68 2.92
CA VAL A 340 -13.21 1.68 2.17
C VAL A 340 -14.71 1.42 2.23
N ALA A 341 -15.13 0.17 2.06
CA ALA A 341 -16.54 -0.22 2.13
C ALA A 341 -17.12 0.07 3.51
N ALA A 342 -16.40 -0.27 4.58
CA ALA A 342 -16.82 0.01 5.95
C ALA A 342 -16.91 1.51 6.25
N ALA A 343 -15.97 2.32 5.72
CA ALA A 343 -15.93 3.76 5.95
C ALA A 343 -16.96 4.54 5.12
N THR A 344 -17.27 4.10 3.91
CA THR A 344 -18.04 4.89 2.93
C THR A 344 -19.40 4.30 2.58
N GLY A 345 -19.63 3.00 2.84
CA GLY A 345 -20.80 2.27 2.38
C GLY A 345 -20.90 2.11 0.86
N ARG A 346 -19.85 2.44 0.10
CA ARG A 346 -19.87 2.48 -1.37
C ARG A 346 -19.65 1.08 -1.99
N PRO A 347 -20.48 0.63 -2.93
CA PRO A 347 -20.35 -0.68 -3.56
C PRO A 347 -19.13 -0.81 -4.49
N GLU A 348 -18.57 0.31 -4.96
CA GLU A 348 -17.37 0.32 -5.83
C GLU A 348 -16.17 -0.35 -5.17
N ALA A 349 -16.10 -0.29 -3.83
CA ALA A 349 -15.05 -0.96 -3.07
C ALA A 349 -15.11 -2.49 -3.23
N LEU A 350 -16.30 -3.10 -3.10
CA LEU A 350 -16.45 -4.55 -3.35
C LEU A 350 -16.20 -4.92 -4.81
N ARG A 351 -16.55 -4.03 -5.76
CA ARG A 351 -16.20 -4.23 -7.16
C ARG A 351 -14.67 -4.29 -7.35
N ALA A 352 -13.89 -3.50 -6.63
CA ALA A 352 -12.43 -3.55 -6.69
C ALA A 352 -11.90 -4.91 -6.20
N ALA A 353 -12.41 -5.42 -5.08
CA ALA A 353 -12.07 -6.74 -4.57
C ALA A 353 -12.40 -7.85 -5.58
N ASP A 354 -13.60 -7.82 -6.17
CA ASP A 354 -14.03 -8.78 -7.19
C ASP A 354 -13.16 -8.73 -8.44
N GLN A 355 -12.76 -7.53 -8.88
CA GLN A 355 -11.87 -7.34 -10.02
C GLN A 355 -10.48 -7.93 -9.72
N ALA A 356 -9.97 -7.75 -8.50
CA ALA A 356 -8.69 -8.31 -8.08
C ALA A 356 -8.67 -9.83 -8.19
N VAL A 357 -9.67 -10.49 -7.58
CA VAL A 357 -9.82 -11.96 -7.60
C VAL A 357 -10.05 -12.50 -9.02
N ARG A 358 -10.69 -11.73 -9.91
CA ARG A 358 -10.98 -12.18 -11.28
C ARG A 358 -9.81 -12.01 -12.24
N LEU A 359 -9.06 -10.92 -12.11
CA LEU A 359 -8.09 -10.49 -13.12
C LEU A 359 -6.64 -10.79 -12.75
N ILE A 360 -6.32 -10.88 -11.46
CA ILE A 360 -5.01 -11.33 -11.04
C ILE A 360 -4.99 -12.86 -11.23
N PRO A 361 -4.01 -13.41 -11.96
CA PRO A 361 -3.90 -14.86 -12.08
C PRO A 361 -3.74 -15.51 -10.69
N PRO A 362 -4.39 -16.65 -10.43
CA PRO A 362 -4.11 -17.41 -9.22
C PRO A 362 -2.66 -17.87 -9.22
N GLU A 363 -2.09 -18.06 -8.03
CA GLU A 363 -0.79 -18.69 -7.89
C GLU A 363 -0.90 -20.16 -8.34
N ASP A 364 0.03 -20.61 -9.20
CA ASP A 364 0.15 -22.01 -9.68
C ASP A 364 0.63 -22.97 -8.59
#